data_AF-I8VA80-F1
#
_entry.id   AF-I8VA80-F1
#
_cell.length_a   1.000
_cell.length_b   1.000
_cell.length_c   1.000
_cell.angle_alpha   90.00
_cell.angle_beta   90.00
_cell.angle_gamma   90.00
#
_symmetry.space_group_name_H-M   'P 1'
#
loop_
_entity.id
_entity.type
_entity.pdbx_description
1 polymer ?
#
loop_
_entity_poly.entity_id
_entity_poly.type
_entity_poly.pdbx_seq_one_letter_code
_entity_poly.pdbx_strand_id
1 'polypeptide(L)'
;MSRIKKRGLDYFPISTDFIHDRIVRRIMKSEGDAAVTVLVETLCSIYTNEGYYALADALFYEDLADNLYEKDAAYVQRVITLASEYGLFNSTLFREYGLLTSADIQRQFLFATKRRNISLIDERYYLLSPEEQTPAISSGKGKEHEEDTSKSPKANQETVPGENPQINSGKDREINPAVNSEKGSERNPETVLNPPKKKNCTKVKMQQLSL
;
A
#
# COMPACT_ATOMS: atom_id res chain seq x y z
N MET A 1 27.60 -5.72 9.09
CA MET A 1 27.65 -4.89 7.87
C MET A 1 26.91 -3.59 8.12
N SER A 2 27.35 -2.49 7.51
CA SER A 2 26.57 -1.25 7.42
C SER A 2 25.36 -1.47 6.50
N ARG A 3 24.14 -1.22 6.99
CA ARG A 3 22.92 -1.31 6.19
C ARG A 3 22.86 -0.12 5.22
N ILE A 4 22.88 -0.40 3.92
CA ILE A 4 22.63 0.61 2.87
C ILE A 4 21.26 1.23 3.14
N LYS A 5 21.18 2.55 3.15
CA LYS A 5 19.93 3.28 3.42
C LYS A 5 19.12 3.35 2.14
N LYS A 6 18.07 2.52 2.04
CA LYS A 6 17.04 2.57 0.98
C LYS A 6 16.49 4.00 0.84
N ARG A 7 16.35 4.51 -0.40
CA ARG A 7 15.82 5.87 -0.65
C ARG A 7 14.33 5.95 -0.32
N GLY A 8 13.55 5.01 -0.85
CA GLY A 8 12.13 4.86 -0.59
C GLY A 8 11.76 4.41 0.82
N LEU A 9 10.53 3.93 0.94
CA LEU A 9 9.88 3.53 2.17
C LEU A 9 9.65 2.01 2.17
N ASP A 10 9.42 1.44 3.35
CA ASP A 10 9.00 0.03 3.50
C ASP A 10 7.48 -0.09 3.78
N TYR A 11 6.80 1.05 3.96
CA TYR A 11 5.35 1.24 4.04
C TYR A 11 5.04 2.72 3.78
N PHE A 12 3.84 3.05 3.35
CA PHE A 12 3.36 4.43 3.19
C PHE A 12 1.94 4.57 3.76
N PRO A 13 1.55 5.73 4.32
CA PRO A 13 0.17 5.97 4.70
C PRO A 13 -0.71 6.14 3.46
N ILE A 14 -1.93 5.62 3.49
CA ILE A 14 -2.95 5.86 2.47
C ILE A 14 -4.20 6.39 3.16
N SER A 15 -4.93 7.30 2.51
CA SER A 15 -6.19 7.82 3.07
C SER A 15 -7.22 6.69 3.17
N THR A 16 -7.93 6.62 4.30
CA THR A 16 -9.09 5.73 4.46
C THR A 16 -10.22 6.07 3.49
N ASP A 17 -10.21 7.28 2.92
CA ASP A 17 -11.17 7.72 1.91
C ASP A 17 -10.70 7.50 0.47
N PHE A 18 -9.49 6.95 0.24
CA PHE A 18 -8.88 6.84 -1.11
C PHE A 18 -9.78 6.13 -2.13
N ILE A 19 -10.44 5.03 -1.74
CA ILE A 19 -11.37 4.27 -2.62
C ILE A 19 -12.64 5.09 -2.91
N HIS A 20 -13.00 6.02 -2.03
CA HIS A 20 -14.12 6.93 -2.20
C HIS A 20 -13.71 8.29 -2.76
N ASP A 21 -12.47 8.50 -3.19
CA ASP A 21 -12.11 9.73 -3.85
C ASP A 21 -12.90 9.92 -5.17
N ARG A 22 -13.10 11.17 -5.59
CA ARG A 22 -13.84 11.52 -6.80
C ARG A 22 -13.11 11.11 -8.07
N ILE A 23 -11.78 11.17 -8.11
CA ILE A 23 -10.95 10.74 -9.23
C ILE A 23 -10.89 9.20 -9.25
N VAL A 24 -10.57 8.57 -8.12
CA VAL A 24 -10.49 7.10 -8.01
C VAL A 24 -11.80 6.43 -8.42
N ARG A 25 -12.95 6.85 -7.89
CA ARG A 25 -14.26 6.32 -8.31
C ARG A 25 -14.59 6.60 -9.78
N ARG A 26 -14.08 7.68 -10.39
CA ARG A 26 -14.28 7.95 -11.82
C ARG A 26 -13.52 6.94 -12.68
N ILE A 27 -12.27 6.64 -12.32
CA ILE A 27 -11.43 5.66 -13.03
C ILE A 27 -12.02 4.25 -12.86
N MET A 28 -12.45 3.89 -11.65
CA MET A 28 -13.17 2.62 -11.42
C MET A 28 -14.49 2.53 -12.19
N LYS A 29 -15.12 3.67 -12.52
CA LYS A 29 -16.36 3.71 -13.31
C LYS A 29 -16.12 3.55 -14.82
N SER A 30 -14.91 3.78 -15.32
CA SER A 30 -14.54 3.55 -16.73
C SER A 30 -13.85 2.20 -16.96
N GLU A 31 -12.82 1.86 -16.16
CA GLU A 31 -12.01 0.64 -16.37
C GLU A 31 -12.39 -0.52 -15.41
N GLY A 32 -13.35 -0.33 -14.51
CA GLY A 32 -13.80 -1.35 -13.56
C GLY A 32 -13.10 -1.32 -12.19
N ASP A 33 -13.51 -2.22 -11.31
CA ASP A 33 -13.04 -2.32 -9.92
C ASP A 33 -11.54 -2.60 -9.79
N ALA A 34 -10.99 -3.49 -10.64
CA ALA A 34 -9.56 -3.81 -10.70
C ALA A 34 -8.64 -2.59 -10.92
N ALA A 35 -9.17 -1.46 -11.38
CA ALA A 35 -8.42 -0.21 -11.49
C ALA A 35 -7.90 0.28 -10.12
N VAL A 36 -8.63 0.03 -9.01
CA VAL A 36 -8.14 0.44 -7.68
C VAL A 36 -6.88 -0.31 -7.28
N THR A 37 -6.76 -1.58 -7.68
CA THR A 37 -5.56 -2.40 -7.46
C THR A 37 -4.37 -1.80 -8.20
N VAL A 38 -4.52 -1.48 -9.49
CA VAL A 38 -3.49 -0.79 -10.29
C VAL A 38 -3.03 0.51 -9.62
N LEU A 39 -3.96 1.34 -9.13
CA LEU A 39 -3.60 2.61 -8.48
C LEU A 39 -2.86 2.40 -7.15
N VAL A 40 -3.24 1.40 -6.36
CA VAL A 40 -2.55 1.06 -5.10
C VAL A 40 -1.16 0.48 -5.38
N GLU A 41 -1.01 -0.44 -6.35
CA GLU A 41 0.29 -0.99 -6.74
C GLU A 41 1.21 0.07 -7.36
N THR A 42 0.66 1.00 -8.15
CA THR A 42 1.41 2.16 -8.65
C THR A 42 1.99 2.99 -7.50
N LEU A 43 1.19 3.26 -6.46
CA LEU A 43 1.67 3.94 -5.25
C LEU A 43 2.71 3.08 -4.49
N CYS A 44 2.52 1.76 -4.40
CA CYS A 44 3.52 0.85 -3.83
C CYS A 44 4.87 0.97 -4.54
N SER A 45 4.90 0.95 -5.87
CA SER A 45 6.14 1.06 -6.66
C SER A 45 6.82 2.42 -6.51
N ILE A 46 6.03 3.51 -6.53
CA ILE A 46 6.50 4.89 -6.28
C ILE A 46 7.16 5.00 -4.90
N TYR A 47 6.49 4.53 -3.84
CA TYR A 47 7.00 4.66 -2.48
C TYR A 47 8.12 3.66 -2.16
N THR A 48 8.13 2.47 -2.77
CA THR A 48 9.13 1.42 -2.47
C THR A 48 10.52 1.80 -2.92
N ASN A 49 10.65 2.33 -4.15
CA ASN A 49 11.94 2.49 -4.82
C ASN A 49 12.59 3.86 -4.49
N GLU A 50 12.21 4.90 -5.23
CA GLU A 50 12.74 6.25 -5.05
C GLU A 50 12.03 7.01 -3.92
N GLY A 51 10.77 6.65 -3.65
CA GLY A 51 9.98 7.16 -2.54
C GLY A 51 9.02 8.30 -2.90
N TYR A 52 9.22 8.97 -4.03
CA TYR A 52 8.42 10.13 -4.47
C TYR A 52 8.12 10.15 -5.97
N TYR A 53 8.69 9.21 -6.75
CA TYR A 53 8.31 9.00 -8.15
C TYR A 53 8.54 7.55 -8.59
N ALA A 54 7.98 7.19 -9.74
CA ALA A 54 8.35 6.03 -10.54
C ALA A 54 8.45 6.43 -12.02
N LEU A 55 9.16 5.65 -12.83
CA LEU A 55 9.10 5.72 -14.28
C LEU A 55 8.17 4.62 -14.79
N ALA A 56 7.20 4.98 -15.62
CA ALA A 56 6.21 4.09 -16.19
C ALA A 56 6.59 3.77 -17.65
N ASP A 57 7.68 3.01 -17.79
CA ASP A 57 8.12 2.43 -19.06
C ASP A 57 7.36 1.13 -19.37
N ALA A 58 7.72 0.44 -20.46
CA ALA A 58 7.06 -0.79 -20.87
C ALA A 58 7.11 -1.89 -19.79
N LEU A 59 8.24 -2.08 -19.11
CA LEU A 59 8.40 -3.11 -18.09
C LEU A 59 7.54 -2.79 -16.86
N PHE A 60 7.45 -1.51 -16.47
CA PHE A 60 6.58 -1.09 -15.36
C PHE A 60 5.11 -1.50 -15.57
N TYR A 61 4.58 -1.48 -16.79
CA TYR A 61 3.20 -1.91 -17.06
C TYR A 61 3.04 -3.44 -17.06
N GLU A 62 4.04 -4.20 -17.51
CA GLU A 62 4.02 -5.68 -17.45
C GLU A 62 4.22 -6.18 -16.00
N ASP A 63 5.15 -5.60 -15.23
CA ASP A 63 5.41 -5.92 -13.81
C ASP A 63 4.18 -5.70 -12.91
N LEU A 64 3.30 -4.76 -13.27
CA LEU A 64 2.00 -4.54 -12.63
C LEU A 64 0.89 -5.44 -13.19
N ALA A 65 1.01 -5.90 -14.44
CA ALA A 65 0.05 -6.83 -15.04
C ALA A 65 0.21 -8.25 -14.49
N ASP A 66 1.45 -8.69 -14.21
CA ASP A 66 1.74 -10.00 -13.62
C ASP A 66 1.09 -10.22 -12.22
N ASN A 67 0.74 -9.14 -11.52
CA ASN A 67 -0.01 -9.21 -10.25
C ASN A 67 -1.54 -9.36 -10.45
N LEU A 68 -2.06 -9.16 -11.67
CA LEU A 68 -3.48 -9.02 -11.99
C LEU A 68 -4.00 -10.19 -12.83
N TYR A 69 -4.78 -11.07 -12.19
CA TYR A 69 -5.24 -12.37 -12.75
C TYR A 69 -5.86 -12.34 -14.17
N GLU A 70 -6.47 -11.23 -14.61
CA GLU A 70 -7.11 -11.11 -15.93
C GLU A 70 -6.74 -9.83 -16.70
N LYS A 71 -5.69 -9.09 -16.31
CA LYS A 71 -5.38 -7.77 -16.90
C LYS A 71 -4.00 -7.76 -17.55
N ASP A 72 -3.89 -7.01 -18.64
CA ASP A 72 -2.66 -6.84 -19.42
C ASP A 72 -2.00 -5.48 -19.15
N ALA A 73 -0.74 -5.32 -19.58
CA ALA A 73 -0.05 -4.02 -19.50
C ALA A 73 -0.84 -2.90 -20.19
N ALA A 74 -1.60 -3.19 -21.25
CA ALA A 74 -2.46 -2.23 -21.92
C ALA A 74 -3.62 -1.74 -21.02
N TYR A 75 -4.18 -2.58 -20.14
CA TYR A 75 -5.12 -2.17 -19.10
C TYR A 75 -4.45 -1.27 -18.06
N VAL A 76 -3.29 -1.70 -17.53
CA VAL A 76 -2.52 -0.93 -16.54
C VAL A 76 -2.19 0.46 -17.08
N GLN A 77 -1.72 0.54 -18.34
CA GLN A 77 -1.38 1.80 -19.01
C GLN A 77 -2.59 2.72 -19.18
N ARG A 78 -3.79 2.21 -19.52
CA ARG A 78 -5.01 3.04 -19.59
C ARG A 78 -5.43 3.59 -18.24
N VAL A 79 -5.43 2.77 -17.19
CA VAL A 79 -5.76 3.19 -15.82
C VAL A 79 -4.82 4.29 -15.34
N ILE A 80 -3.52 4.13 -15.57
CA ILE A 80 -2.49 5.13 -15.19
C ILE A 80 -2.60 6.40 -16.04
N THR A 81 -2.92 6.29 -17.34
CA THR A 81 -3.16 7.46 -18.19
C THR A 81 -4.35 8.27 -17.69
N LEU A 82 -5.49 7.64 -17.39
CA LEU A 82 -6.67 8.30 -16.82
C LEU A 82 -6.37 8.92 -15.43
N ALA A 83 -5.53 8.29 -14.62
CA ALA A 83 -5.08 8.83 -13.33
C ALA A 83 -4.29 10.13 -13.49
N SER A 84 -3.40 10.18 -14.48
CA SER A 84 -2.65 11.38 -14.85
C SER A 84 -3.56 12.47 -15.45
N GLU A 85 -4.48 12.12 -16.36
CA GLU A 85 -5.44 13.07 -16.96
C GLU A 85 -6.38 13.70 -15.94
N TYR A 86 -6.79 12.95 -14.91
CA TYR A 86 -7.65 13.45 -13.84
C TYR A 86 -6.89 14.08 -12.66
N GLY A 87 -5.55 14.13 -12.72
CA GLY A 87 -4.72 14.86 -11.76
C GLY A 87 -4.32 14.10 -10.49
N LEU A 88 -4.47 12.77 -10.44
CA LEU A 88 -3.88 11.95 -9.36
C LEU A 88 -2.34 11.94 -9.46
N PHE A 89 -1.82 11.99 -10.69
CA PHE A 89 -0.42 12.24 -11.02
C PHE A 89 -0.28 13.51 -11.87
N ASN A 90 0.91 14.09 -11.91
CA ASN A 90 1.19 15.25 -12.75
C ASN A 90 1.22 14.86 -14.24
N SER A 91 0.21 15.32 -14.98
CA SER A 91 0.02 14.99 -16.40
C SER A 91 1.18 15.43 -17.30
N THR A 92 1.85 16.55 -17.00
CA THR A 92 3.01 17.02 -17.77
C THR A 92 4.20 16.08 -17.61
N LEU A 93 4.62 15.80 -16.38
CA LEU A 93 5.76 14.91 -16.09
C LEU A 93 5.49 13.47 -16.57
N PHE A 94 4.25 12.99 -16.47
CA PHE A 94 3.86 11.71 -17.04
C PHE A 94 3.96 11.71 -18.58
N ARG A 95 3.42 12.73 -19.24
CA ARG A 95 3.38 12.79 -20.72
C ARG A 95 4.76 13.03 -21.36
N GLU A 96 5.64 13.77 -20.69
CA GLU A 96 6.94 14.17 -21.25
C GLU A 96 8.08 13.22 -20.86
N TYR A 97 7.99 12.55 -19.71
CA TYR A 97 9.07 11.72 -19.16
C TYR A 97 8.63 10.32 -18.69
N GLY A 98 7.35 9.97 -18.85
CA GLY A 98 6.78 8.74 -18.27
C GLY A 98 6.74 8.76 -16.74
N LEU A 99 6.89 9.92 -16.11
CA LEU A 99 7.20 10.02 -14.69
C LEU A 99 5.95 10.21 -13.82
N LEU A 100 5.69 9.23 -12.96
CA LEU A 100 4.56 9.22 -12.04
C LEU A 100 4.94 9.85 -10.70
N THR A 101 4.44 11.06 -10.46
CA THR A 101 4.56 11.79 -9.18
C THR A 101 3.41 12.77 -9.02
N SER A 102 3.19 13.29 -7.81
CA SER A 102 2.26 14.39 -7.52
C SER A 102 2.74 15.20 -6.32
N ALA A 103 2.21 16.40 -6.14
CA ALA A 103 2.56 17.24 -4.99
C ALA A 103 2.28 16.52 -3.65
N ASP A 104 1.16 15.79 -3.54
CA ASP A 104 0.83 15.08 -2.31
C ASP A 104 1.74 13.86 -2.06
N ILE A 105 2.17 13.17 -3.12
CA ILE A 105 3.20 12.12 -3.03
C ILE A 105 4.52 12.70 -2.50
N GLN A 106 4.91 13.88 -2.98
CA GLN A 106 6.14 14.56 -2.58
C GLN A 106 6.07 15.08 -1.13
N ARG A 107 4.97 15.71 -0.73
CA ARG A 107 4.68 16.09 0.67
C ARG A 107 4.75 14.90 1.61
N GLN A 108 4.10 13.79 1.23
CA GLN A 108 4.06 12.57 2.02
C GLN A 108 5.46 11.94 2.17
N PHE A 109 6.25 11.89 1.09
CA PHE A 109 7.63 11.43 1.15
C PHE A 109 8.50 12.31 2.06
N LEU A 110 8.45 13.64 1.92
CA LEU A 110 9.21 14.56 2.77
C LEU A 110 8.80 14.42 4.25
N PHE A 111 7.50 14.31 4.55
CA PHE A 111 7.02 14.11 5.92
C PHE A 111 7.48 12.77 6.52
N ALA A 112 7.41 11.68 5.75
CA ALA A 112 7.85 10.35 6.17
C ALA A 112 9.38 10.27 6.34
N THR A 113 10.14 11.05 5.55
CA THR A 113 11.60 11.02 5.53
C THR A 113 12.28 12.11 6.34
N LYS A 114 11.58 13.12 6.89
CA LYS A 114 12.11 14.30 7.63
C LYS A 114 13.19 14.08 8.72
N ARG A 115 13.45 12.83 9.16
CA ARG A 115 14.55 12.45 10.07
C ARG A 115 15.75 11.79 9.38
N ARG A 116 15.76 11.71 8.03
CA ARG A 116 16.83 11.17 7.20
C ARG A 116 17.65 12.32 6.59
N ASN A 117 18.97 12.30 6.74
CA ASN A 117 19.90 13.27 6.12
C ASN A 117 20.08 13.08 4.59
N ILE A 118 19.05 12.59 3.89
CA ILE A 118 19.06 12.24 2.45
C ILE A 118 17.70 12.60 1.79
N SER A 119 16.89 13.43 2.44
CA SER A 119 15.50 13.71 2.06
C SER A 119 15.38 14.82 1.01
N LEU A 120 16.14 14.69 -0.08
CA LEU A 120 16.09 15.59 -1.22
C LEU A 120 15.37 14.90 -2.38
N ILE A 121 14.33 15.57 -2.86
CA ILE A 121 13.64 15.31 -4.13
C ILE A 121 14.48 15.95 -5.24
N ASP A 122 14.57 15.31 -6.40
CA ASP A 122 15.27 15.87 -7.56
C ASP A 122 14.56 17.13 -8.08
N GLU A 123 15.30 18.23 -8.25
CA GLU A 123 14.76 19.53 -8.69
C GLU A 123 13.98 19.42 -10.01
N ARG A 124 14.39 18.51 -10.91
CA ARG A 124 13.73 18.28 -12.21
C ARG A 124 12.30 17.74 -12.10
N TYR A 125 11.96 17.16 -10.95
CA TYR A 125 10.65 16.54 -10.71
C TYR A 125 9.88 17.26 -9.59
N TYR A 126 10.41 18.36 -9.05
CA TYR A 126 9.87 19.03 -7.87
C TYR A 126 8.57 19.79 -8.18
N LEU A 127 7.52 19.54 -7.40
CA LEU A 127 6.16 20.10 -7.62
C LEU A 127 5.66 21.00 -6.49
N LEU A 128 6.44 21.20 -5.41
CA LEU A 128 6.00 21.99 -4.26
C LEU A 128 6.49 23.45 -4.36
N SER A 129 5.81 24.34 -3.65
CA SER A 129 6.21 25.75 -3.54
C SER A 129 7.50 25.93 -2.72
N PRO A 130 8.23 27.05 -2.86
CA PRO A 130 9.42 27.34 -2.06
C PRO A 130 9.19 27.35 -0.55
N GLU A 131 7.97 27.61 -0.09
CA GLU A 131 7.60 27.59 1.33
C GLU A 131 7.57 26.15 1.88
N GLU A 132 7.13 25.20 1.06
CA GLU A 132 7.07 23.76 1.37
C GLU A 132 8.43 23.04 1.29
N GLN A 133 9.47 23.70 0.75
CA GLN A 133 10.82 23.14 0.63
C GLN A 133 11.55 23.01 1.98
N THR A 134 11.13 23.75 3.00
CA THR A 134 11.85 23.75 4.28
C THR A 134 11.40 22.59 5.19
N PRO A 135 12.27 21.61 5.50
CA PRO A 135 12.04 20.80 6.69
C PRO A 135 12.11 21.75 7.89
N ALA A 136 11.10 21.74 8.76
CA ALA A 136 11.07 22.60 9.94
C ALA A 136 12.20 22.22 10.92
N ILE A 137 13.38 22.81 10.71
CA ILE A 137 14.53 22.69 11.60
C ILE A 137 14.09 23.24 12.95
N SER A 138 14.17 22.42 13.99
CA SER A 138 13.78 22.80 15.34
C SER A 138 14.75 23.85 15.88
N SER A 139 14.37 25.12 15.79
CA SER A 139 15.06 26.28 16.39
C SER A 139 14.94 26.30 17.93
N GLY A 140 15.32 25.20 18.57
CA GLY A 140 15.39 25.03 20.02
C GLY A 140 16.70 25.54 20.62
N LYS A 141 17.19 26.71 20.19
CA LYS A 141 18.40 27.32 20.78
C LYS A 141 18.04 28.04 22.09
N GLY A 142 17.89 27.26 23.14
CA GLY A 142 17.35 27.65 24.45
C GLY A 142 18.38 27.88 25.56
N LYS A 143 19.52 28.50 25.26
CA LYS A 143 20.60 28.96 26.18
C LYS A 143 21.28 27.90 27.06
N GLU A 144 22.60 27.79 26.93
CA GLU A 144 23.43 27.26 28.02
C GLU A 144 23.35 28.16 29.26
N HIS A 145 23.52 27.57 30.44
CA HIS A 145 24.06 28.24 31.62
C HIS A 145 25.01 27.27 32.32
N GLU A 146 26.20 27.76 32.65
CA GLU A 146 27.34 26.99 33.14
C GLU A 146 27.64 27.38 34.60
N GLU A 147 27.74 26.38 35.49
CA GLU A 147 28.53 26.49 36.73
C GLU A 147 28.94 25.08 37.24
N ASP A 148 29.90 25.04 38.17
CA ASP A 148 30.88 23.95 38.31
C ASP A 148 30.84 23.24 39.70
N THR A 149 31.78 22.32 39.94
CA THR A 149 32.34 21.86 41.24
C THR A 149 31.93 20.51 41.87
N SER A 150 32.31 19.43 41.18
CA SER A 150 33.29 18.44 41.71
C SER A 150 32.93 17.37 42.79
N LYS A 151 33.68 16.25 42.68
CA LYS A 151 34.05 15.22 43.69
C LYS A 151 33.04 14.17 44.20
N SER A 152 33.40 12.91 43.95
CA SER A 152 32.96 11.70 44.69
C SER A 152 33.83 11.42 45.92
N PRO A 153 33.46 10.48 46.81
CA PRO A 153 34.13 9.17 46.77
C PRO A 153 33.21 7.93 46.96
N LYS A 154 33.83 6.73 46.95
CA LYS A 154 33.24 5.38 47.06
C LYS A 154 32.84 5.07 48.53
N ALA A 155 32.11 4.01 48.93
CA ALA A 155 31.71 2.72 48.32
C ALA A 155 30.31 2.27 48.89
N ASN A 156 29.81 1.01 48.98
CA ASN A 156 30.38 -0.34 48.78
C ASN A 156 29.31 -1.45 48.49
N GLN A 157 29.80 -2.69 48.37
CA GLN A 157 29.22 -4.06 48.37
C GLN A 157 28.04 -4.33 49.33
N GLU A 158 27.09 -5.27 49.08
CA GLU A 158 26.84 -6.17 47.92
C GLU A 158 25.31 -6.52 47.80
N THR A 159 24.72 -7.65 47.35
CA THR A 159 25.12 -9.06 47.10
C THR A 159 24.13 -9.76 46.10
N VAL A 160 24.20 -11.10 45.94
CA VAL A 160 23.40 -12.01 45.06
C VAL A 160 23.20 -13.37 45.80
N PRO A 161 22.46 -14.43 45.34
CA PRO A 161 21.82 -14.72 44.03
C PRO A 161 20.34 -15.26 44.09
N GLY A 162 19.76 -15.73 42.97
CA GLY A 162 18.56 -16.61 43.04
C GLY A 162 17.64 -16.87 41.82
N GLU A 163 18.18 -17.40 40.71
CA GLU A 163 17.48 -18.26 39.71
C GLU A 163 16.18 -17.83 38.96
N ASN A 164 15.81 -18.63 37.95
CA ASN A 164 14.70 -18.46 36.98
C ASN A 164 14.28 -19.83 36.43
N PRO A 165 12.97 -20.12 36.23
CA PRO A 165 12.58 -21.07 35.19
C PRO A 165 11.35 -20.68 34.36
N GLN A 166 11.29 -21.25 33.15
CA GLN A 166 10.11 -21.28 32.26
C GLN A 166 9.28 -22.57 32.47
N ILE A 167 8.25 -22.73 31.63
CA ILE A 167 7.59 -23.98 31.17
C ILE A 167 6.32 -24.40 31.94
N ASN A 168 5.35 -24.89 31.15
CA ASN A 168 4.15 -25.66 31.51
C ASN A 168 2.96 -24.84 32.08
N SER A 169 1.68 -24.94 31.68
CA SER A 169 0.88 -25.78 30.75
C SER A 169 -0.23 -26.62 31.42
N GLY A 170 -1.42 -26.02 31.52
CA GLY A 170 -2.68 -26.75 31.27
C GLY A 170 -3.71 -26.84 32.41
N LYS A 171 -4.91 -27.22 31.96
CA LYS A 171 -5.99 -27.92 32.66
C LYS A 171 -7.01 -27.15 33.52
N ASP A 172 -8.08 -26.78 32.81
CA ASP A 172 -9.48 -27.20 33.03
C ASP A 172 -10.13 -26.98 34.42
N ARG A 173 -11.18 -26.16 34.43
CA ARG A 173 -12.29 -26.23 35.39
C ARG A 173 -13.65 -26.13 34.69
N GLU A 174 -14.01 -27.23 34.04
CA GLU A 174 -15.40 -27.66 33.83
C GLU A 174 -15.98 -28.03 35.24
N ILE A 175 -17.26 -27.94 35.62
CA ILE A 175 -18.55 -28.44 35.08
C ILE A 175 -19.64 -27.58 35.79
N ASN A 176 -20.52 -26.84 35.08
CA ASN A 176 -21.92 -27.16 34.69
C ASN A 176 -22.93 -27.37 35.87
N PRO A 177 -24.26 -27.50 35.64
CA PRO A 177 -25.09 -27.11 34.49
C PRO A 177 -26.32 -26.25 34.87
N ALA A 178 -27.02 -25.73 33.86
CA ALA A 178 -28.47 -25.55 33.91
C ALA A 178 -29.09 -26.32 32.72
N VAL A 179 -29.89 -27.35 32.99
CA VAL A 179 -30.47 -28.22 31.97
C VAL A 179 -31.86 -27.72 31.58
N ASN A 180 -32.13 -27.65 30.28
CA ASN A 180 -33.43 -28.09 29.76
C ASN A 180 -33.23 -28.74 28.40
N SER A 181 -33.89 -29.89 28.23
CA SER A 181 -33.88 -30.71 27.02
C SER A 181 -35.28 -30.70 26.42
N GLU A 182 -35.41 -30.77 25.10
CA GLU A 182 -36.05 -31.94 24.50
C GLU A 182 -35.76 -32.08 23.00
N LYS A 183 -35.42 -33.31 22.60
CA LYS A 183 -35.81 -34.07 21.38
C LYS A 183 -36.24 -33.24 20.15
N GLY A 184 -35.64 -33.34 18.96
CA GLY A 184 -34.65 -34.31 18.46
C GLY A 184 -35.27 -35.47 17.67
N SER A 185 -35.05 -35.49 16.35
CA SER A 185 -35.16 -36.67 15.48
C SER A 185 -34.43 -36.42 14.16
N GLU A 186 -33.76 -37.43 13.61
CA GLU A 186 -32.90 -37.33 12.42
C GLU A 186 -33.53 -38.01 11.19
N ARG A 187 -33.34 -37.44 9.99
CA ARG A 187 -32.45 -38.00 8.94
C ARG A 187 -32.50 -37.25 7.59
N ASN A 188 -31.39 -37.37 6.87
CA ASN A 188 -31.11 -36.95 5.48
C ASN A 188 -31.47 -38.12 4.50
N PRO A 189 -31.26 -38.09 3.16
CA PRO A 189 -30.75 -37.03 2.28
C PRO A 189 -31.51 -36.86 0.91
N GLU A 190 -30.83 -36.20 -0.05
CA GLU A 190 -31.03 -36.19 -1.52
C GLU A 190 -32.11 -35.29 -2.16
N THR A 191 -31.66 -34.38 -3.06
CA THR A 191 -32.25 -34.19 -4.41
C THR A 191 -31.24 -33.49 -5.36
N VAL A 192 -30.65 -34.30 -6.25
CA VAL A 192 -30.33 -34.04 -7.68
C VAL A 192 -29.71 -32.70 -8.15
N LEU A 193 -28.50 -32.82 -8.69
CA LEU A 193 -27.72 -31.91 -9.55
C LEU A 193 -28.45 -31.47 -10.84
N ASN A 194 -28.27 -30.21 -11.30
CA ASN A 194 -28.43 -29.83 -12.72
C ASN A 194 -27.63 -28.56 -13.11
N PRO A 195 -26.77 -28.58 -14.16
CA PRO A 195 -26.01 -27.41 -14.63
C PRO A 195 -26.71 -26.62 -15.76
N PRO A 196 -26.34 -25.34 -16.00
CA PRO A 196 -26.92 -24.52 -17.07
C PRO A 196 -26.52 -24.98 -18.48
N LYS A 197 -27.48 -24.98 -19.41
CA LYS A 197 -27.30 -25.48 -20.79
C LYS A 197 -26.61 -24.44 -21.69
N LYS A 198 -25.57 -24.86 -22.42
CA LYS A 198 -24.98 -24.10 -23.53
C LYS A 198 -26.03 -23.87 -24.63
N LYS A 199 -26.12 -22.66 -25.18
CA LYS A 199 -26.87 -22.36 -26.41
C LYS A 199 -25.91 -22.22 -27.58
N ASN A 200 -26.00 -23.13 -28.55
CA ASN A 200 -25.26 -23.02 -29.80
C ASN A 200 -25.94 -21.98 -30.71
N CYS A 201 -25.18 -21.02 -31.24
CA CYS A 201 -25.68 -20.11 -32.28
C CYS A 201 -25.26 -20.67 -33.65
N THR A 202 -26.22 -21.16 -34.44
CA THR A 202 -25.92 -21.87 -35.69
C THR A 202 -25.69 -20.90 -36.84
N LYS A 203 -24.59 -21.14 -37.56
CA LYS A 203 -24.11 -20.40 -38.74
C LYS A 203 -25.11 -20.48 -39.90
N VAL A 204 -25.85 -19.39 -40.17
CA VAL A 204 -26.69 -19.29 -41.38
C VAL A 204 -25.80 -19.06 -42.60
N LYS A 205 -25.84 -19.98 -43.56
CA LYS A 205 -25.20 -19.86 -44.87
C LYS A 205 -26.25 -20.12 -45.96
N MET A 206 -26.86 -19.07 -46.49
CA MET A 206 -27.66 -19.15 -47.71
C MET A 206 -26.74 -19.05 -48.94
N GLN A 207 -26.92 -19.95 -49.91
CA GLN A 207 -26.31 -19.85 -51.24
C GLN A 207 -27.41 -19.74 -52.30
N GLN A 208 -27.16 -18.86 -53.27
CA GLN A 208 -27.62 -18.87 -54.67
C GLN A 208 -28.97 -19.52 -55.03
N LEU A 209 -29.91 -18.66 -55.43
CA LEU A 209 -30.65 -18.73 -56.70
C LEU A 209 -30.69 -17.29 -57.26
N SER A 210 -30.70 -17.01 -58.56
CA SER A 210 -30.57 -17.88 -59.74
C SER A 210 -30.19 -17.06 -60.98
N LEU A 211 -29.41 -17.66 -61.88
CA LEU A 211 -29.51 -17.53 -63.33
C LEU A 211 -29.58 -18.95 -63.91
#